data_AF-A0A0C1QUX1-F1
#
_entry.id   AF-A0A0C1QUX1-F1
#
_cell.length_a   1.000
_cell.length_b   1.000
_cell.length_c   1.000
_cell.angle_alpha   90.00
_cell.angle_beta   90.00
_cell.angle_gamma   90.00
#
_symmetry.space_group_name_H-M   'P 1'
#
loop_
_entity.id
_entity.type
_entity.pdbx_description
1 polymer ?
#
loop_
_entity_poly.entity_id
_entity_poly.type
_entity_poly.pdbx_seq_one_letter_code
_entity_poly.pdbx_strand_id
1 'polypeptide(L)'
;MKKCLPNFLTQRDYPRVAYYSSDKTNKEDLKYFSSKTSNHVIVIGNKWFKIMKNTTLYLYEFNFNNFYIQDEIAGYYVSENMEILFNKIIIEDLFLELFLELLKRNIEVRIVDNLWNLCDEIKETTLNWSMCRMAYAPKE
;
A
#
# COMPACT_ATOMS: atom_id res chain seq x y z
N MET A 1 2.57 4.49 -14.53
CA MET A 1 1.83 3.75 -13.48
C MET A 1 2.01 4.45 -12.14
N LYS A 2 0.94 4.61 -11.35
CA LYS A 2 0.92 5.47 -10.15
C LYS A 2 1.82 4.96 -9.02
N LYS A 3 2.56 5.87 -8.38
CA LYS A 3 3.49 5.62 -7.25
C LYS A 3 2.84 4.84 -6.10
N CYS A 4 1.58 5.12 -5.79
CA CYS A 4 0.87 4.55 -4.64
C CYS A 4 0.09 3.28 -4.96
N LEU A 5 0.10 2.78 -6.21
CA LEU A 5 -0.49 1.48 -6.57
C LEU A 5 -0.12 0.35 -5.59
N PRO A 6 1.15 0.22 -5.14
CA PRO A 6 1.56 -0.78 -4.17
C PRO A 6 0.71 -0.82 -2.89
N ASN A 7 0.23 0.35 -2.41
CA ASN A 7 -0.58 0.46 -1.20
C ASN A 7 -1.94 -0.26 -1.32
N PHE A 8 -2.35 -0.62 -2.54
CA PHE A 8 -3.65 -1.22 -2.85
C PHE A 8 -3.57 -2.64 -3.38
N LEU A 9 -2.35 -3.18 -3.57
CA LEU A 9 -2.16 -4.56 -4.03
C LEU A 9 -2.28 -5.56 -2.87
N THR A 10 -3.32 -5.40 -2.06
CA THR A 10 -3.66 -6.30 -0.96
C THR A 10 -5.19 -6.43 -0.89
N GLN A 11 -5.69 -7.45 -0.20
CA GLN A 11 -7.13 -7.60 -0.01
C GLN A 11 -7.74 -6.34 0.65
N ARG A 12 -8.94 -5.97 0.19
CA ARG A 12 -9.60 -4.69 0.52
C ARG A 12 -9.64 -4.37 2.01
N ASP A 13 -10.02 -5.32 2.86
CA ASP A 13 -10.20 -5.11 4.30
C ASP A 13 -8.96 -5.44 5.13
N TYR A 14 -7.83 -5.73 4.48
CA TYR A 14 -6.63 -6.09 5.20
C TYR A 14 -5.84 -4.86 5.65
N PRO A 15 -5.53 -4.73 6.95
CA PRO A 15 -4.79 -3.60 7.49
C PRO A 15 -3.33 -3.63 7.02
N ARG A 16 -2.79 -2.44 6.74
CA ARG A 16 -1.41 -2.28 6.27
C ARG A 16 -0.93 -0.85 6.50
N VAL A 17 0.36 -0.74 6.77
CA VAL A 17 1.09 0.53 6.91
C VAL A 17 1.97 0.64 5.69
N ALA A 18 1.76 1.66 4.86
CA ALA A 18 2.63 1.97 3.73
C ALA A 18 3.26 3.34 3.92
N TYR A 19 4.54 3.47 3.59
CA TYR A 19 5.24 4.75 3.66
C TYR A 19 6.35 4.84 2.63
N TYR A 20 6.68 6.06 2.22
CA TYR A 20 7.77 6.33 1.30
C TYR A 20 8.45 7.66 1.59
N SER A 21 9.72 7.77 1.23
CA SER A 21 10.48 9.01 1.34
C SER A 21 10.27 9.92 0.12
N SER A 22 10.42 11.22 0.35
CA SER A 22 10.42 12.25 -0.68
C SER A 22 11.52 13.26 -0.39
N ASP A 23 11.68 14.26 -1.26
CA ASP A 23 12.68 15.34 -1.07
C ASP A 23 12.44 16.15 0.21
N LYS A 24 11.25 16.03 0.82
CA LYS A 24 10.89 16.68 2.09
C LYS A 24 11.18 15.82 3.33
N THR A 25 11.62 14.58 3.15
CA THR A 25 11.86 13.65 4.26
C THR A 25 13.15 13.99 4.99
N ASN A 26 13.08 14.10 6.31
CA ASN A 26 14.23 14.30 7.19
C ASN A 26 15.14 13.08 7.21
N LYS A 27 16.45 13.32 7.33
CA LYS A 27 17.47 12.25 7.34
C LYS A 27 17.26 11.25 8.48
N GLU A 28 16.77 11.70 9.63
CA GLU A 28 16.53 10.85 10.80
C GLU A 28 15.45 9.79 10.54
N ASP A 29 14.43 10.11 9.74
CA ASP A 29 13.34 9.21 9.41
C ASP A 29 13.75 8.15 8.37
N LEU A 30 14.89 8.32 7.70
CA LEU A 30 15.43 7.30 6.80
C LEU A 30 15.82 6.01 7.53
N LYS A 31 15.93 6.04 8.87
CA LYS A 31 16.13 4.84 9.70
C LYS A 31 15.03 3.78 9.53
N TYR A 32 13.84 4.19 9.07
CA TYR A 32 12.72 3.28 8.83
C TYR A 32 12.85 2.48 7.53
N PHE A 33 13.92 2.65 6.75
CA PHE A 33 14.24 1.84 5.57
C PHE A 33 15.43 0.92 5.89
N SER A 34 15.29 -0.37 5.58
CA SER A 34 16.39 -1.33 5.73
C SER A 34 17.27 -1.36 4.48
N SER A 35 16.67 -1.12 3.31
CA SER A 35 17.40 -0.95 2.05
C SER A 35 17.86 0.49 1.84
N LYS A 36 19.11 0.65 1.37
CA LYS A 36 19.63 1.96 0.93
C LYS A 36 19.11 2.40 -0.44
N THR A 37 18.52 1.48 -1.21
CA THR A 37 18.05 1.75 -2.57
C THR A 37 16.53 1.85 -2.64
N SER A 38 15.81 1.25 -1.68
CA SER A 38 14.35 1.35 -1.60
C SER A 38 13.96 2.66 -0.94
N ASN A 39 12.94 3.30 -1.48
CA ASN A 39 12.33 4.50 -0.92
C ASN A 39 10.87 4.30 -0.54
N HIS A 40 10.36 3.06 -0.60
CA HIS A 40 8.95 2.74 -0.32
C HIS A 40 8.88 1.41 0.43
N VAL A 41 8.16 1.40 1.55
CA VAL A 41 7.92 0.22 2.37
C VAL A 41 6.42 -0.06 2.46
N ILE A 42 6.07 -1.34 2.43
CA ILE A 42 4.75 -1.85 2.81
C ILE A 42 4.92 -2.82 3.96
N VAL A 43 4.15 -2.60 5.02
CA VAL A 43 4.13 -3.43 6.22
C VAL A 43 2.74 -4.01 6.43
N ILE A 44 2.73 -5.29 6.76
CA ILE A 44 1.54 -6.16 6.81
C ILE A 44 1.64 -7.11 8.00
N GLY A 45 0.49 -7.51 8.53
CA GLY A 45 0.43 -8.49 9.63
C GLY A 45 0.64 -9.93 9.15
N ASN A 46 1.29 -10.77 9.95
CA ASN A 46 1.60 -12.18 9.63
C ASN A 46 0.41 -13.04 9.16
N LYS A 47 -0.81 -12.79 9.68
CA LYS A 47 -2.05 -13.48 9.28
C LYS A 47 -2.34 -13.35 7.78
N TRP A 48 -1.77 -12.34 7.13
CA TRP A 48 -1.94 -12.00 5.72
C TRP A 48 -1.39 -13.08 4.80
N PHE A 49 -0.26 -13.67 5.18
CA PHE A 49 0.47 -14.60 4.34
C PHE A 49 -0.42 -15.77 3.90
N LYS A 50 -1.17 -16.35 4.84
CA LYS A 50 -2.07 -17.47 4.57
C LYS A 50 -3.29 -17.06 3.74
N ILE A 51 -3.80 -15.85 3.96
CA ILE A 51 -5.01 -15.36 3.28
C ILE A 51 -4.69 -15.04 1.82
N MET A 52 -3.62 -14.29 1.58
CA MET A 52 -3.24 -13.90 0.23
C MET A 52 -2.99 -15.08 -0.70
N LYS A 53 -2.32 -16.11 -0.18
CA LYS A 53 -2.02 -17.32 -0.95
C LYS A 53 -3.29 -17.95 -1.55
N ASN A 54 -4.45 -17.71 -0.96
CA ASN A 54 -5.72 -18.28 -1.38
C ASN A 54 -6.73 -17.22 -1.85
N THR A 55 -6.26 -16.01 -2.20
CA THR A 55 -7.13 -14.90 -2.59
C THR A 55 -6.89 -14.50 -4.04
N THR A 56 -7.95 -14.51 -4.84
CA THR A 56 -7.97 -13.86 -6.16
C THR A 56 -8.28 -12.37 -6.01
N LEU A 57 -7.44 -11.50 -6.58
CA LEU A 57 -7.68 -10.05 -6.61
C LEU A 57 -8.27 -9.64 -7.96
N TYR A 58 -9.28 -8.77 -7.91
CA TYR A 58 -9.86 -8.14 -9.10
C TYR A 58 -9.45 -6.67 -9.13
N LEU A 59 -8.64 -6.31 -10.12
CA LEU A 59 -8.26 -4.93 -10.36
C LEU A 59 -9.16 -4.34 -11.46
N TYR A 60 -9.81 -3.24 -11.13
CA TYR A 60 -10.76 -2.55 -11.99
C TYR A 60 -10.13 -1.25 -12.49
N GLU A 61 -10.15 -1.03 -13.80
CA GLU A 61 -9.62 0.19 -14.40
C GLU A 61 -10.77 1.07 -14.93
N PHE A 62 -10.70 2.36 -14.58
CA PHE A 62 -11.69 3.38 -14.92
C PHE A 62 -11.02 4.50 -15.71
N ASN A 63 -11.80 5.15 -16.58
CA ASN A 63 -11.32 6.34 -17.27
C ASN A 63 -11.00 7.43 -16.24
N PHE A 64 -9.82 8.02 -16.33
CA PHE A 64 -9.34 8.98 -15.35
C PHE A 64 -10.01 10.36 -15.45
N ASN A 65 -10.69 10.69 -16.55
CA ASN A 65 -11.14 12.05 -16.86
C ASN A 65 -12.00 12.72 -15.79
N ASN A 66 -12.84 11.96 -15.09
CA ASN A 66 -13.75 12.48 -14.05
C ASN A 66 -13.16 12.39 -12.63
N PHE A 67 -11.96 11.82 -12.49
CA PHE A 67 -11.32 11.67 -11.20
C PHE A 67 -10.49 12.90 -10.85
N TYR A 68 -10.62 13.38 -9.62
CA TYR A 68 -9.73 14.38 -9.05
C TYR A 68 -8.99 13.83 -7.83
N ILE A 69 -7.87 14.46 -7.47
CA ILE A 69 -7.02 14.05 -6.36
C ILE A 69 -7.71 14.47 -5.05
N GLN A 70 -7.95 13.51 -4.17
CA GLN A 70 -8.32 13.78 -2.78
C GLN A 70 -7.07 13.82 -1.88
N ASP A 71 -6.15 12.88 -2.11
CA ASP A 71 -4.90 12.78 -1.35
C ASP A 71 -3.82 12.17 -2.26
N GLU A 72 -2.85 12.98 -2.67
CA GLU A 72 -1.75 12.53 -3.53
C GLU A 72 -0.82 11.55 -2.80
N ILE A 73 -0.61 11.74 -1.50
CA ILE A 73 0.28 10.93 -0.67
C ILE A 73 -0.26 9.51 -0.55
N ALA A 74 -1.55 9.39 -0.22
CA ALA A 74 -2.20 8.10 -0.15
C ALA A 74 -2.53 7.53 -1.55
N GLY A 75 -2.51 8.36 -2.59
CA GLY A 75 -2.91 8.01 -3.94
C GLY A 75 -4.43 7.88 -4.09
N TYR A 76 -5.19 8.64 -3.31
CA TYR A 76 -6.65 8.65 -3.35
C TYR A 76 -7.15 9.62 -4.41
N TYR A 77 -7.93 9.05 -5.33
CA TYR A 77 -8.65 9.76 -6.36
C TYR A 77 -10.13 9.45 -6.21
N VAL A 78 -10.96 10.46 -6.40
CA VAL A 78 -12.42 10.34 -6.29
C VAL A 78 -13.09 10.87 -7.55
N SER A 79 -14.22 10.28 -7.90
CA SER A 79 -15.16 10.82 -8.87
C SER A 79 -16.50 10.98 -8.15
N GLU A 80 -17.22 12.05 -8.48
CA GLU A 80 -18.59 12.29 -8.00
C GLU A 80 -19.64 11.69 -8.95
N ASN A 81 -19.19 11.14 -10.09
CA ASN A 81 -20.03 10.53 -11.10
C ASN A 81 -19.96 9.01 -11.03
N MET A 82 -21.00 8.35 -11.56
CA MET A 82 -20.93 6.91 -11.80
C MET A 82 -19.94 6.64 -12.94
N GLU A 83 -18.89 5.88 -12.64
CA GLU A 83 -17.86 5.52 -13.61
C GLU A 83 -18.12 4.15 -14.25
N ILE A 84 -17.90 4.08 -15.56
CA ILE A 84 -17.99 2.82 -16.31
C ILE A 84 -16.62 2.17 -16.32
N LEU A 85 -16.59 0.89 -15.97
CA LEU A 85 -15.40 0.06 -16.07
C LEU A 85 -15.01 -0.11 -17.53
N PHE A 86 -13.74 0.11 -17.87
CA PHE A 86 -13.25 -0.22 -19.22
C PHE A 86 -12.35 -1.44 -19.26
N ASN A 87 -11.79 -1.88 -18.13
CA ASN A 87 -10.99 -3.10 -18.05
C ASN A 87 -11.06 -3.78 -16.67
N LYS A 88 -10.91 -5.10 -16.65
CA LYS A 88 -10.85 -5.93 -15.45
C LYS A 88 -9.67 -6.89 -15.55
N ILE A 89 -8.73 -6.77 -14.63
CA ILE A 89 -7.58 -7.67 -14.51
C ILE A 89 -7.86 -8.63 -13.34
N ILE A 90 -7.67 -9.92 -13.58
CA ILE A 90 -7.82 -10.97 -12.56
C ILE A 90 -6.42 -11.44 -12.18
N ILE A 91 -6.11 -11.38 -10.89
CA ILE A 91 -4.85 -11.82 -10.30
C ILE A 91 -5.15 -13.05 -9.45
N GLU A 92 -4.88 -14.23 -10.00
CA GLU A 92 -5.25 -15.51 -9.37
C GLU A 92 -4.31 -15.89 -8.23
N ASP A 93 -3.00 -15.70 -8.44
CA ASP A 93 -1.99 -15.84 -7.39
C ASP A 93 -1.55 -14.45 -6.91
N LEU A 94 -2.35 -13.85 -6.04
CA LEU A 94 -2.05 -12.55 -5.47
C LEU A 94 -0.69 -12.53 -4.78
N PHE A 95 -0.27 -13.64 -4.17
CA PHE A 95 1.02 -13.69 -3.48
C PHE A 95 2.17 -13.56 -4.46
N LEU A 96 2.23 -14.42 -5.47
CA LEU A 96 3.30 -14.38 -6.46
C LEU A 96 3.33 -13.04 -7.20
N GLU A 97 2.18 -12.63 -7.75
CA GLU A 97 2.08 -11.43 -8.58
C GLU A 97 2.38 -10.16 -7.78
N LEU A 98 1.94 -10.09 -6.52
CA LEU A 98 2.29 -8.98 -5.65
C LEU A 98 3.79 -8.89 -5.43
N PHE A 99 4.43 -9.97 -4.98
CA PHE A 99 5.86 -9.91 -4.68
C PHE A 99 6.67 -9.61 -5.94
N LEU A 100 6.29 -10.16 -7.10
CA LEU A 100 6.92 -9.79 -8.37
C LEU A 100 6.78 -8.30 -8.68
N GLU A 101 5.59 -7.72 -8.56
CA GLU A 101 5.37 -6.30 -8.81
C GLU A 101 6.07 -5.39 -7.79
N LEU A 102 6.08 -5.76 -6.50
CA LEU A 102 6.77 -4.99 -5.46
C LEU A 102 8.29 -5.05 -5.65
N LEU A 103 8.85 -6.21 -5.99
CA LEU A 103 10.28 -6.37 -6.25
C LEU A 103 10.73 -5.60 -7.50
N LYS A 104 9.96 -5.66 -8.61
CA LYS A 104 10.25 -4.84 -9.81
C LYS A 104 10.29 -3.34 -9.51
N ARG A 105 9.53 -2.90 -8.51
CA ARG A 105 9.44 -1.49 -8.07
C ARG A 105 10.42 -1.14 -6.97
N ASN A 106 11.28 -2.09 -6.55
CA ASN A 106 12.21 -1.93 -5.45
C ASN A 106 11.53 -1.52 -4.13
N ILE A 107 10.39 -2.15 -3.83
CA ILE A 107 9.60 -1.89 -2.61
C ILE A 107 10.00 -2.88 -1.54
N GLU A 108 10.27 -2.36 -0.35
CA GLU A 108 10.53 -3.18 0.82
C GLU A 108 9.22 -3.72 1.39
N VAL A 109 9.16 -5.03 1.65
CA VAL A 109 7.97 -5.68 2.22
C VAL A 109 8.33 -6.24 3.58
N ARG A 110 7.59 -5.82 4.62
CA ARG A 110 7.78 -6.29 5.99
C ARG A 110 6.56 -7.01 6.51
N ILE A 111 6.80 -8.14 7.16
CA ILE A 111 5.77 -8.90 7.87
C ILE A 111 6.01 -8.75 9.36
N VAL A 112 5.01 -8.25 10.08
CA VAL A 112 5.06 -8.02 11.52
C VAL A 112 3.93 -8.78 12.22
N ASP A 113 4.04 -8.96 13.53
CA ASP A 113 2.99 -9.49 14.39
C ASP A 113 1.94 -8.43 14.75
N ASN A 114 2.37 -7.18 14.91
CA ASN A 114 1.52 -6.03 15.23
C ASN A 114 1.81 -4.81 14.34
N LEU A 115 0.76 -4.19 13.80
CA LEU A 115 0.86 -3.01 12.93
C LEU A 115 0.73 -1.68 13.67
N TRP A 116 0.14 -1.65 14.86
CA TRP A 116 -0.20 -0.41 15.57
C TRP A 116 1.03 0.36 16.03
N ASN A 117 2.02 -0.32 16.62
CA ASN A 117 3.25 0.33 17.09
C ASN A 117 3.95 1.07 15.95
N LEU A 118 4.14 0.39 14.81
CA LEU A 118 4.73 1.04 13.63
C LEU A 118 3.82 2.12 13.03
N CYS A 119 2.51 1.91 13.02
CA CYS A 119 1.56 2.90 12.53
C CYS A 119 1.68 4.22 13.30
N ASP A 120 1.77 4.14 14.63
CA ASP A 120 1.86 5.31 15.48
C ASP A 120 3.25 5.98 15.39
N GLU A 121 4.33 5.18 15.31
CA GLU A 121 5.67 5.72 15.05
C GLU A 121 5.76 6.48 13.71
N ILE A 122 5.23 5.91 12.63
CA ILE A 122 5.34 6.50 11.28
C ILE A 122 4.53 7.79 11.16
N LYS A 123 3.40 7.93 11.86
CA LYS A 123 2.60 9.17 11.85
C LYS A 123 3.37 10.39 12.37
N GLU A 124 4.30 10.18 13.28
CA GLU A 124 5.12 11.23 13.88
C GLU A 124 6.36 11.58 13.03
N THR A 125 6.55 10.93 11.88
CA THR A 125 7.67 11.17 10.97
C THR A 125 7.34 12.17 9.86
N THR A 126 8.37 12.58 9.13
CA THR A 126 8.24 13.35 7.88
C THR A 126 8.06 12.47 6.62
N LEU A 127 7.76 11.19 6.80
CA LEU A 127 7.48 10.27 5.70
C LEU A 127 6.09 10.52 5.15
N ASN A 128 5.94 10.32 3.84
CA ASN A 128 4.62 10.23 3.25
C ASN A 128 4.06 8.85 3.56
N TRP A 129 2.86 8.76 4.11
CA TRP A 129 2.30 7.49 4.56
C TRP A 129 0.84 7.31 4.17
N SER A 130 0.42 6.05 4.14
CA SER A 130 -0.95 5.62 3.93
C SER A 130 -1.28 4.50 4.92
N MET A 131 -2.12 4.82 5.90
CA MET A 131 -2.62 3.86 6.88
C MET A 131 -3.93 3.26 6.37
N CYS A 132 -3.82 2.14 5.67
CA CYS A 132 -4.97 1.51 5.05
C CYS A 132 -5.61 0.53 6.04
N ARG A 133 -6.92 0.70 6.27
CA ARG A 133 -7.78 -0.31 6.92
C ARG A 133 -7.34 -0.72 8.33
N MET A 134 -6.63 0.15 9.04
CA MET A 134 -6.11 -0.12 10.38
C MET A 134 -7.19 -0.52 11.40
N ALA A 135 -8.46 -0.13 11.20
CA ALA A 135 -9.57 -0.59 12.02
C ALA A 135 -9.76 -2.12 12.06
N TYR A 136 -9.24 -2.86 11.06
CA TYR A 136 -9.24 -4.32 11.02
C TYR A 136 -7.97 -4.96 11.62
N ALA A 137 -6.99 -4.16 12.04
CA ALA A 137 -5.80 -4.66 12.71
C ALA A 137 -6.15 -5.18 14.11
N PRO A 138 -5.69 -6.39 14.50
CA PRO A 138 -5.78 -6.83 15.88
C PRO A 138 -5.18 -5.78 16.80
N LYS A 139 -5.89 -5.44 17.88
CA LYS A 139 -5.32 -4.66 18.97
C LYS A 139 -4.46 -5.59 19.83
N GLU A 140 -3.47 -5.00 20.52
CA GLU A 140 -2.66 -5.72 21.52
C GLU A 140 -3.53 -6.39 22.59
#